data_AF-A0A954DIE8-F1
#
_entry.id   AF-A0A954DIE8-F1
#
_cell.length_a   1.000
_cell.length_b   1.000
_cell.length_c   1.000
_cell.angle_alpha   90.00
_cell.angle_beta   90.00
_cell.angle_gamma   90.00
#
_symmetry.space_group_name_H-M   'P 1'
#
loop_
_entity.id
_entity.type
_entity.pdbx_description
1 polymer ?
#
loop_
_entity_poly.entity_id
_entity_poly.type
_entity_poly.pdbx_seq_one_letter_code
_entity_poly.pdbx_strand_id
1 'polypeptide(L)'
;MAFAGPAVYDDACTRRTPRAGHSELEDQVVDPVSEKQFRTESDSMGDMQVPADALYGAQTARAVENFPISGYRLPPAFLQALGLVKLACARANRQLGVLEGEKADAIEAAAKELADGGMLEHFPIDVFQTGSGTSTNMNANEVIANRAIGILGGERGDRDIVHPNNDVNNGQSSNDVIPTTLHVSVLRMLREDLGPALVGLRDALAHKGKEFADVLTVGRTHCMDATPSTRGKAFAGYASQIEH
;
A
#
# COMPACT_ATOMS: atom_id res chain seq x y z
N MET A 1 -8.15 -57.28 -37.71
CA MET A 1 -7.56 -56.19 -38.53
C MET A 1 -6.96 -55.19 -37.56
N ALA A 2 -5.63 -55.05 -37.60
CA ALA A 2 -4.73 -54.07 -36.96
C ALA A 2 -5.07 -53.49 -35.56
N PHE A 3 -4.22 -53.85 -34.58
CA PHE A 3 -3.99 -53.12 -33.33
C PHE A 3 -3.32 -51.76 -33.63
N ALA A 4 -3.80 -50.68 -33.00
CA ALA A 4 -3.06 -49.43 -32.88
C ALA A 4 -2.41 -49.37 -31.48
N GLY A 5 -1.08 -49.18 -31.46
CA GLY A 5 -0.25 -49.18 -30.26
C GLY A 5 -0.41 -47.94 -29.37
N PRO A 6 0.24 -47.92 -28.20
CA PRO A 6 0.10 -46.84 -27.22
C PRO A 6 0.78 -45.55 -27.71
N ALA A 7 0.13 -44.42 -27.46
CA ALA A 7 0.67 -43.09 -27.74
C ALA A 7 1.91 -42.82 -26.87
N VAL A 8 3.00 -42.43 -27.54
CA VAL A 8 4.24 -41.96 -26.90
C VAL A 8 4.01 -40.51 -26.46
N TYR A 9 4.03 -40.25 -25.16
CA TYR A 9 4.09 -38.90 -24.62
C TYR A 9 5.53 -38.36 -24.76
N ASP A 10 5.67 -37.16 -25.31
CA ASP A 10 6.94 -36.44 -25.43
C ASP A 10 7.27 -35.75 -24.09
N ASP A 11 8.22 -36.32 -23.34
CA ASP A 11 8.70 -35.80 -22.06
C ASP A 11 9.81 -34.74 -22.27
N ALA A 12 9.41 -33.59 -22.80
CA ALA A 12 10.31 -32.46 -23.04
C ALA A 12 10.56 -31.59 -21.79
N CYS A 13 10.03 -31.93 -20.61
CA CYS A 13 10.03 -31.04 -19.45
C CYS A 13 10.95 -31.47 -18.28
N THR A 14 11.67 -32.59 -18.37
CA THR A 14 12.42 -33.16 -17.22
C THR A 14 13.95 -33.19 -17.36
N ARG A 15 14.55 -32.67 -18.44
CA ARG A 15 16.02 -32.68 -18.58
C ARG A 15 16.70 -31.56 -17.79
N ARG A 16 17.01 -31.84 -16.51
CA ARG A 16 18.02 -31.09 -15.76
C ARG A 16 19.42 -31.41 -16.32
N THR A 17 20.08 -30.43 -16.91
CA THR A 17 21.52 -30.49 -17.20
C THR A 17 22.32 -30.35 -15.89
N PRO A 18 23.35 -31.20 -15.63
CA PRO A 18 24.23 -31.01 -14.49
C PRO A 18 25.22 -29.88 -14.80
N ARG A 19 25.30 -28.86 -13.94
CA ARG A 19 26.39 -27.88 -14.00
C ARG A 19 27.63 -28.47 -13.34
N ALA A 20 28.70 -28.58 -14.12
CA ALA A 20 30.03 -28.94 -13.67
C ALA A 20 30.58 -27.91 -12.67
N GLY A 21 31.23 -28.39 -11.61
CA GLY A 21 31.98 -27.55 -10.69
C GLY A 21 33.37 -27.22 -11.24
N HIS A 22 33.82 -25.99 -10.96
CA HIS A 22 35.21 -25.53 -10.87
C HIS A 22 35.17 -24.28 -9.96
N SER A 23 35.64 -24.44 -8.73
CA SER A 23 36.94 -23.99 -8.20
C SER A 23 37.02 -22.49 -7.93
N GLU A 24 37.18 -22.20 -6.63
CA GLU A 24 37.81 -21.03 -6.01
C GLU A 24 38.43 -20.01 -6.97
N LEU A 25 37.91 -18.79 -6.95
CA LEU A 25 38.69 -17.56 -7.00
C LEU A 25 37.86 -16.45 -6.32
N GLU A 26 38.45 -15.92 -5.26
CA GLU A 26 38.01 -14.75 -4.50
C GLU A 26 37.94 -13.54 -5.43
N ASP A 27 36.88 -12.75 -5.31
CA ASP A 27 37.06 -11.31 -5.15
C ASP A 27 35.82 -10.72 -4.45
N GLN A 28 36.12 -10.04 -3.36
CA GLN A 28 35.17 -9.40 -2.46
C GLN A 28 34.48 -8.25 -3.18
N VAL A 29 33.22 -8.41 -3.55
CA VAL A 29 32.32 -7.26 -3.71
C VAL A 29 31.79 -6.94 -2.32
N VAL A 30 32.60 -6.21 -1.54
CA VAL A 30 32.08 -5.48 -0.39
C VAL A 30 31.31 -4.32 -0.99
N ASP A 31 29.99 -4.43 -1.06
CA ASP A 31 29.13 -3.26 -1.28
C ASP A 31 29.58 -2.20 -0.26
N PRO A 32 29.86 -0.95 -0.66
CA PRO A 32 30.20 0.08 0.30
C PRO A 32 28.97 0.25 1.19
N VAL A 33 29.06 -0.25 2.42
CA VAL A 33 28.12 0.03 3.49
C VAL A 33 28.20 1.54 3.68
N SER A 34 27.28 2.27 3.04
CA SER A 34 27.00 3.65 3.40
C SER A 34 26.81 3.63 4.91
N GLU A 35 27.73 4.22 5.67
CA GLU A 35 27.55 4.43 7.10
C GLU A 35 26.22 5.15 7.27
N LYS A 36 25.20 4.43 7.75
CA LYS A 36 23.91 5.05 8.04
C LYS A 36 24.16 6.03 9.16
N GLN A 37 24.14 7.32 8.83
CA GLN A 37 24.16 8.37 9.84
C GLN A 37 22.85 8.31 10.61
N PHE A 38 22.91 8.49 11.94
CA PHE A 38 21.76 8.50 12.81
C PHE A 38 21.62 9.87 13.48
N ARG A 39 20.39 10.26 13.79
CA ARG A 39 20.05 11.35 14.70
C ARG A 39 19.37 10.79 15.95
N THR A 40 19.56 11.46 17.06
CA THR A 40 18.86 11.14 18.30
C THR A 40 17.52 11.88 18.33
N GLU A 41 16.44 11.14 18.57
CA GLU A 41 15.09 11.67 18.80
C GLU A 41 14.59 11.17 20.16
N SER A 42 13.86 12.00 20.91
CA SER A 42 13.43 11.64 22.26
C SER A 42 11.91 11.62 22.38
N ASP A 43 11.33 10.61 23.02
CA ASP A 43 9.94 10.61 23.46
C ASP A 43 9.86 10.52 25.00
N SER A 44 8.66 10.35 25.57
CA SER A 44 8.49 10.23 27.02
C SER A 44 9.12 8.96 27.62
N MET A 45 9.51 7.99 26.79
CA MET A 45 10.20 6.75 27.19
C MET A 45 11.72 6.85 27.01
N GLY A 46 12.24 7.98 26.52
CA GLY A 46 13.66 8.27 26.36
C GLY A 46 14.09 8.39 24.91
N ASP A 47 15.40 8.26 24.70
CA ASP A 47 16.05 8.50 23.42
C ASP A 47 15.98 7.28 22.50
N MET A 48 15.90 7.55 21.19
CA MET A 48 15.93 6.57 20.11
C MET A 48 16.88 7.03 19.01
N GLN A 49 17.57 6.08 18.39
CA GLN A 49 18.40 6.34 17.22
C GLN A 49 17.55 6.19 15.95
N VAL A 50 17.50 7.25 15.15
CA VAL A 50 16.71 7.32 13.91
C VAL A 50 17.65 7.59 12.74
N PRO A 51 17.52 6.91 11.58
CA PRO A 51 18.31 7.24 10.40
C PRO A 51 18.20 8.72 10.05
N ALA A 52 19.33 9.38 9.76
CA ALA A 52 19.38 10.82 9.54
C ALA A 52 18.50 11.27 8.36
N ASP A 53 18.37 10.43 7.35
CA ASP A 53 17.54 10.63 6.16
C ASP A 53 16.05 10.36 6.39
N ALA A 54 15.66 9.63 7.44
CA ALA A 54 14.26 9.34 7.74
C ALA A 54 13.49 10.58 8.18
N LEU A 55 12.22 10.70 7.79
CA LEU A 55 11.32 11.77 8.28
C LEU A 55 10.58 11.41 9.58
N TYR A 56 10.51 10.13 9.96
CA TYR A 56 9.84 9.72 11.20
C TYR A 56 10.68 10.03 12.46
N GLY A 57 10.09 9.91 13.64
CA GLY A 57 10.71 10.24 14.92
C GLY A 57 10.82 9.05 15.88
N ALA A 58 10.98 9.37 17.18
CA ALA A 58 11.24 8.39 18.23
C ALA A 58 10.11 7.35 18.38
N GLN A 59 8.84 7.74 18.27
CA GLN A 59 7.73 6.80 18.49
C GLN A 59 7.64 5.79 17.35
N THR A 60 7.88 6.23 16.11
CA THR A 60 7.96 5.32 14.96
C THR A 60 9.14 4.37 15.09
N ALA A 61 10.33 4.86 15.44
CA ALA A 61 11.50 4.01 15.63
C ALA A 61 11.25 2.94 16.70
N ARG A 62 10.64 3.33 17.81
CA ARG A 62 10.28 2.40 18.89
C ARG A 62 9.23 1.38 18.44
N ALA A 63 8.24 1.80 17.64
CA ALA A 63 7.28 0.88 17.06
C ALA A 63 7.93 -0.14 16.10
N VAL A 64 8.91 0.29 15.30
CA VAL A 64 9.68 -0.62 14.44
C VAL A 64 10.43 -1.68 15.25
N GLU A 65 11.06 -1.28 16.36
CA GLU A 65 11.75 -2.23 17.26
C GLU A 65 10.79 -3.17 17.99
N ASN A 66 9.59 -2.70 18.35
CA ASN A 66 8.62 -3.46 19.12
C ASN A 66 7.78 -4.44 18.26
N PHE A 67 7.59 -4.16 16.97
CA PHE A 67 6.70 -4.94 16.10
C PHE A 67 7.39 -5.56 14.86
N PRO A 68 8.52 -6.29 14.97
CA PRO A 68 9.16 -6.95 13.83
C PRO A 68 8.50 -8.31 13.51
N ILE A 69 7.22 -8.29 13.10
CA ILE A 69 6.40 -9.51 13.05
C ILE A 69 6.44 -10.19 11.67
N SER A 70 6.22 -9.46 10.58
CA SER A 70 5.98 -10.05 9.26
C SER A 70 6.76 -9.42 8.11
N GLY A 71 7.21 -8.18 8.27
CA GLY A 71 7.80 -7.37 7.21
C GLY A 71 6.77 -6.72 6.27
N TYR A 72 5.47 -7.00 6.43
CA TYR A 72 4.41 -6.34 5.66
C TYR A 72 4.14 -4.95 6.23
N ARG A 73 4.14 -3.94 5.36
CA ARG A 73 3.76 -2.56 5.69
C ARG A 73 2.33 -2.28 5.27
N LEU A 74 1.74 -1.22 5.81
CA LEU A 74 0.44 -0.76 5.35
C LEU A 74 0.52 -0.36 3.86
N PRO A 75 -0.54 -0.65 3.08
CA PRO A 75 -0.52 -0.41 1.64
C PRO A 75 -0.44 1.10 1.32
N PRO A 76 0.21 1.50 0.21
CA PRO A 76 0.30 2.90 -0.21
C PRO A 76 -1.03 3.64 -0.23
N ALA A 77 -2.11 3.00 -0.70
CA ALA A 77 -3.45 3.59 -0.75
C ALA A 77 -3.97 4.01 0.64
N PHE A 78 -3.63 3.26 1.70
CA PHE A 78 -3.97 3.62 3.07
C PHE A 78 -3.17 4.83 3.55
N LEU A 79 -1.86 4.87 3.27
CA LEU A 79 -0.99 5.99 3.66
C LEU A 79 -1.35 7.28 2.93
N GLN A 80 -1.70 7.21 1.65
CA GLN A 80 -2.24 8.33 0.89
C GLN A 80 -3.57 8.83 1.47
N ALA A 81 -4.47 7.93 1.85
CA ALA A 81 -5.70 8.31 2.53
C ALA A 81 -5.42 8.96 3.90
N LEU A 82 -4.41 8.49 4.63
CA LEU A 82 -3.99 9.09 5.90
C LEU A 82 -3.49 10.53 5.68
N GLY A 83 -2.71 10.75 4.62
CA GLY A 83 -2.31 12.10 4.19
C GLY A 83 -3.51 13.00 3.88
N LEU A 84 -4.53 12.50 3.19
CA LEU A 84 -5.78 13.25 2.93
C LEU A 84 -6.51 13.61 4.22
N VAL A 85 -6.61 12.69 5.18
CA VAL A 85 -7.23 12.94 6.49
C VAL A 85 -6.45 14.02 7.25
N LYS A 86 -5.12 13.91 7.31
CA LYS A 86 -4.26 14.91 7.99
C LYS A 86 -4.36 16.29 7.33
N LEU A 87 -4.43 16.34 5.99
CA LEU A 87 -4.65 17.58 5.25
C LEU A 87 -6.00 18.22 5.59
N ALA A 88 -7.06 17.41 5.65
CA ALA A 88 -8.39 17.89 6.02
C ALA A 88 -8.42 18.43 7.47
N CYS A 89 -7.78 17.73 8.41
CA CYS A 89 -7.66 18.18 9.80
C CYS A 89 -6.87 19.48 9.93
N ALA A 90 -5.75 19.63 9.23
CA ALA A 90 -4.96 20.86 9.24
C ALA A 90 -5.78 22.06 8.72
N ARG A 91 -6.52 21.88 7.63
CA ARG A 91 -7.44 22.91 7.08
C ARG A 91 -8.57 23.26 8.02
N ALA A 92 -9.17 22.27 8.68
CA ALA A 92 -10.22 22.51 9.68
C ALA A 92 -9.67 23.32 10.87
N ASN A 93 -8.50 22.93 11.39
CA ASN A 93 -7.84 23.65 12.48
C ASN A 93 -7.46 25.09 12.10
N ARG A 94 -7.08 25.32 10.84
CA ARG A 94 -6.86 26.67 10.31
C ARG A 94 -8.13 27.49 10.28
N GLN A 95 -9.25 26.91 9.83
CA GLN A 95 -10.55 27.59 9.83
C GLN A 95 -11.04 27.93 11.25
N LEU A 96 -10.66 27.11 12.24
CA LEU A 96 -10.97 27.35 13.66
C LEU A 96 -9.99 28.32 14.35
N GLY A 97 -8.93 28.77 13.66
CA GLY A 97 -7.92 29.68 14.20
C GLY A 97 -6.98 29.06 15.25
N VAL A 98 -6.91 27.72 15.32
CA VAL A 98 -6.01 27.00 16.24
C VAL A 98 -4.69 26.58 15.57
N LEU A 99 -4.60 26.70 14.25
CA LEU A 99 -3.39 26.47 13.46
C LEU A 99 -3.28 27.54 12.37
N GLU A 100 -2.36 28.49 12.51
CA GLU A 100 -2.31 29.67 11.64
C GLU A 100 -0.91 29.93 11.05
N GLY A 101 -0.87 30.85 10.08
CA GLY A 101 0.36 31.35 9.46
C GLY A 101 1.12 30.30 8.67
N GLU A 102 2.43 30.52 8.54
CA GLU A 102 3.34 29.68 7.76
C GLU A 102 3.37 28.24 8.27
N LYS A 103 3.10 28.02 9.56
CA LYS A 103 2.99 26.68 10.15
C LYS A 103 1.85 25.87 9.53
N ALA A 104 0.67 26.50 9.38
CA ALA A 104 -0.48 25.86 8.74
C ALA A 104 -0.18 25.51 7.27
N ASP A 105 0.42 26.45 6.54
CA ASP A 105 0.79 26.27 5.13
C ASP A 105 1.79 25.11 4.96
N ALA A 106 2.80 25.02 5.82
CA ALA A 106 3.81 23.96 5.78
C ALA A 106 3.23 22.57 6.11
N ILE A 107 2.33 22.48 7.10
CA ILE A 107 1.66 21.21 7.45
C ILE A 107 0.72 20.78 6.31
N GLU A 108 -0.06 21.70 5.75
CA GLU A 108 -0.93 21.40 4.61
C GLU A 108 -0.11 20.89 3.40
N ALA A 109 1.01 21.54 3.09
CA ALA A 109 1.89 21.13 2.00
C ALA A 109 2.48 19.72 2.24
N ALA A 110 2.99 19.45 3.45
CA ALA A 110 3.53 18.14 3.83
C ALA A 110 2.46 17.04 3.82
N ALA A 111 1.27 17.30 4.36
CA ALA A 111 0.17 16.34 4.36
C ALA A 111 -0.32 16.05 2.93
N LYS A 112 -0.33 17.07 2.06
CA LYS A 112 -0.64 16.90 0.64
C LYS A 112 0.41 16.05 -0.08
N GLU A 113 1.70 16.25 0.21
CA GLU A 113 2.78 15.42 -0.36
C GLU A 113 2.57 13.93 -0.03
N LEU A 114 2.18 13.61 1.21
CA LEU A 114 1.80 12.24 1.59
C LEU A 114 0.56 11.75 0.84
N ALA A 115 -0.47 12.60 0.73
CA ALA A 115 -1.71 12.27 0.04
C ALA A 115 -1.51 11.95 -1.46
N ASP A 116 -0.53 12.63 -2.08
CA ASP A 116 -0.14 12.43 -3.47
C ASP A 116 0.78 11.20 -3.65
N GLY A 117 1.22 10.55 -2.56
CA GLY A 117 2.06 9.35 -2.59
C GLY A 117 3.55 9.58 -2.39
N GLY A 118 3.96 10.77 -1.94
CA GLY A 118 5.34 11.02 -1.49
C GLY A 118 5.60 10.46 -0.09
N MET A 119 6.89 10.34 0.25
CA MET A 119 7.39 9.99 1.59
C MET A 119 7.00 8.59 2.11
N LEU A 120 6.48 7.69 1.26
CA LEU A 120 5.99 6.36 1.66
C LEU A 120 7.10 5.47 2.24
N GLU A 121 8.35 5.69 1.84
CA GLU A 121 9.54 5.05 2.36
C GLU A 121 9.76 5.31 3.86
N HIS A 122 9.22 6.42 4.38
CA HIS A 122 9.31 6.82 5.78
C HIS A 122 8.20 6.22 6.66
N PHE A 123 7.50 5.21 6.16
CA PHE A 123 6.52 4.42 6.91
C PHE A 123 7.00 2.97 7.09
N PRO A 124 7.99 2.72 7.96
CA PRO A 124 8.62 1.41 8.10
C PRO A 124 7.80 0.40 8.93
N ILE A 125 6.74 0.84 9.62
CA ILE A 125 6.00 0.05 10.61
C ILE A 125 5.27 -1.13 9.96
N ASP A 126 5.32 -2.27 10.64
CA ASP A 126 4.60 -3.48 10.26
C ASP A 126 3.07 -3.32 10.42
N VAL A 127 2.29 -3.99 9.58
CA VAL A 127 0.82 -4.05 9.71
C VAL A 127 0.42 -4.60 11.08
N PHE A 128 1.15 -5.56 11.63
CA PHE A 128 0.88 -6.16 12.93
C PHE A 128 1.45 -5.31 14.08
N GLN A 129 0.85 -4.13 14.26
CA GLN A 129 1.15 -3.17 15.32
C GLN A 129 0.02 -3.12 16.37
N THR A 130 -0.08 -2.02 17.13
CA THR A 130 -1.23 -1.80 18.03
C THR A 130 -2.56 -1.88 17.26
N GLY A 131 -3.59 -2.52 17.85
CA GLY A 131 -4.88 -2.72 17.18
C GLY A 131 -5.66 -1.42 16.88
N SER A 132 -5.33 -0.33 17.57
CA SER A 132 -5.84 1.02 17.31
C SER A 132 -5.14 1.73 16.14
N GLY A 133 -4.02 1.19 15.62
CA GLY A 133 -3.17 1.85 14.62
C GLY A 133 -2.45 3.10 15.15
N THR A 134 -2.26 3.21 16.47
CA THR A 134 -1.65 4.40 17.10
C THR A 134 -0.24 4.64 16.57
N SER A 135 0.56 3.59 16.37
CA SER A 135 1.92 3.75 15.86
C SER A 135 1.94 4.34 14.44
N THR A 136 1.04 3.92 13.57
CA THR A 136 0.90 4.49 12.21
C THR A 136 0.40 5.93 12.24
N ASN A 137 -0.58 6.26 13.10
CA ASN A 137 -1.03 7.64 13.26
C ASN A 137 0.13 8.55 13.68
N MET A 138 0.93 8.09 14.66
CA MET A 138 2.10 8.82 15.13
C MET A 138 3.20 8.90 14.07
N ASN A 139 3.39 7.85 13.27
CA ASN A 139 4.32 7.88 12.14
C ASN A 139 3.94 8.96 11.13
N ALA A 140 2.66 9.09 10.78
CA ALA A 140 2.22 10.17 9.91
C ALA A 140 2.43 11.55 10.56
N ASN A 141 2.14 11.69 11.85
CA ASN A 141 2.36 12.94 12.59
C ASN A 141 3.84 13.36 12.58
N GLU A 142 4.74 12.43 12.86
CA GLU A 142 6.19 12.69 12.88
C GLU A 142 6.73 13.02 11.48
N VAL A 143 6.33 12.25 10.45
CA VAL A 143 6.76 12.48 9.06
C VAL A 143 6.28 13.84 8.56
N ILE A 144 5.00 14.17 8.77
CA ILE A 144 4.43 15.46 8.34
C ILE A 144 5.08 16.62 9.11
N ALA A 145 5.29 16.48 10.42
CA ALA A 145 5.94 17.52 11.23
C ALA A 145 7.37 17.78 10.73
N ASN A 146 8.20 16.75 10.59
CA ASN A 146 9.57 16.90 10.11
C ASN A 146 9.66 17.42 8.67
N ARG A 147 8.71 17.04 7.82
CA ARG A 147 8.62 17.59 6.47
C ARG A 147 8.27 19.09 6.51
N ALA A 148 7.31 19.47 7.33
CA ALA A 148 6.89 20.87 7.50
C ALA A 148 8.00 21.73 8.12
N ILE A 149 8.75 21.22 9.10
CA ILE A 149 9.93 21.89 9.66
C ILE A 149 10.95 22.20 8.56
N GLY A 150 11.24 21.23 7.69
CA GLY A 150 12.15 21.44 6.56
C GLY A 150 11.64 22.47 5.55
N ILE A 151 10.33 22.57 5.34
CA ILE A 151 9.72 23.62 4.50
C ILE A 151 9.94 25.01 5.11
N LEU A 152 9.89 25.10 6.44
CA LEU A 152 10.14 26.34 7.20
C LEU A 152 11.63 26.64 7.40
N GLY A 153 12.53 25.82 6.85
CA GLY A 153 13.97 26.00 6.94
C GLY A 153 14.59 25.59 8.29
N GLY A 154 13.84 24.85 9.13
CA GLY A 154 14.33 24.33 10.39
C GLY A 154 15.03 22.97 10.29
N GLU A 155 15.54 22.48 11.42
CA GLU A 155 16.18 21.17 11.53
C GLU A 155 15.18 20.09 11.97
N ARG A 156 15.27 18.90 11.36
CA ARG A 156 14.40 17.76 11.72
C ARG A 156 14.50 17.44 13.21
N GLY A 157 13.37 17.19 13.85
CA GLY A 157 13.26 16.95 15.28
C GLY A 157 12.95 18.20 16.10
N ASP A 158 13.00 19.41 15.52
CA ASP A 158 12.64 20.64 16.20
C ASP A 158 11.12 20.78 16.43
N ARG A 159 10.68 20.35 17.62
CA ARG A 159 9.28 20.34 18.02
C ARG A 159 8.71 21.71 18.37
N ASP A 160 9.55 22.73 18.49
CA ASP A 160 9.08 24.10 18.75
C ASP A 160 8.56 24.74 17.46
N ILE A 161 9.13 24.37 16.30
CA ILE A 161 8.65 24.79 14.98
C ILE A 161 7.35 24.05 14.62
N VAL A 162 7.38 22.71 14.57
CA VAL A 162 6.16 21.89 14.35
C VAL A 162 6.17 20.68 15.26
N HIS A 163 5.20 20.61 16.16
CA HIS A 163 5.05 19.49 17.07
C HIS A 163 4.13 18.39 16.48
N PRO A 164 4.57 17.13 16.41
CA PRO A 164 3.75 16.02 15.89
C PRO A 164 2.37 15.90 16.55
N ASN A 165 2.30 15.98 17.88
CA ASN A 165 1.03 15.94 18.61
C ASN A 165 0.28 17.29 18.68
N ASN A 166 0.94 18.37 19.11
CA ASN A 166 0.25 19.63 19.41
C ASN A 166 -0.17 20.40 18.15
N ASP A 167 0.50 20.19 17.02
CA ASP A 167 0.17 20.85 15.75
C ASP A 167 -0.49 19.86 14.78
N VAL A 168 0.22 18.78 14.38
CA VAL A 168 -0.27 17.85 13.33
C VAL A 168 -1.45 16.99 13.81
N ASN A 169 -1.43 16.54 15.07
CA ASN A 169 -2.48 15.74 15.68
C ASN A 169 -3.46 16.55 16.54
N ASN A 170 -3.49 17.89 16.39
CA ASN A 170 -4.36 18.74 17.18
C ASN A 170 -5.83 18.40 16.93
N GLY A 171 -6.58 18.16 18.00
CA GLY A 171 -7.99 17.78 17.96
C GLY A 171 -8.28 16.36 17.47
N GLN A 172 -7.27 15.50 17.38
CA GLN A 172 -7.39 14.14 16.83
C GLN A 172 -7.00 13.06 17.83
N SER A 173 -7.51 11.84 17.65
CA SER A 173 -7.06 10.62 18.30
C SER A 173 -6.58 9.60 17.24
N SER A 174 -5.89 8.54 17.63
CA SER A 174 -5.73 7.40 16.70
C SER A 174 -7.06 6.68 16.49
N ASN A 175 -7.93 6.71 17.50
CA ASN A 175 -9.15 5.92 17.55
C ASN A 175 -10.26 6.43 16.63
N ASP A 176 -10.16 7.67 16.15
CA ASP A 176 -11.03 8.26 15.12
C ASP A 176 -10.31 8.39 13.78
N VAL A 177 -9.02 8.79 13.76
CA VAL A 177 -8.24 8.96 12.52
C VAL A 177 -8.06 7.64 11.77
N ILE A 178 -7.71 6.55 12.44
CA ILE A 178 -7.43 5.27 11.78
C ILE A 178 -8.70 4.66 11.16
N PRO A 179 -9.85 4.56 11.86
CA PRO A 179 -11.10 4.13 11.23
C PRO A 179 -11.58 5.05 10.11
N THR A 180 -11.41 6.37 10.25
CA THR A 180 -11.73 7.33 9.18
C THR A 180 -10.87 7.05 7.93
N THR A 181 -9.56 6.83 8.14
CA THR A 181 -8.62 6.52 7.05
C THR A 181 -8.97 5.20 6.36
N LEU A 182 -9.39 4.18 7.11
CA LEU A 182 -9.88 2.91 6.54
C LEU A 182 -11.06 3.15 5.60
N HIS A 183 -12.07 3.91 6.04
CA HIS A 183 -13.24 4.19 5.20
C HIS A 183 -12.88 5.03 3.95
N VAL A 184 -12.03 6.03 4.10
CA VAL A 184 -11.59 6.89 2.98
C VAL A 184 -10.78 6.07 1.97
N SER A 185 -9.84 5.24 2.42
CA SER A 185 -9.03 4.40 1.54
C SER A 185 -9.87 3.38 0.77
N VAL A 186 -10.79 2.68 1.45
CA VAL A 186 -11.70 1.72 0.80
C VAL A 186 -12.59 2.43 -0.22
N LEU A 187 -13.20 3.56 0.13
CA LEU A 187 -14.06 4.31 -0.80
C LEU A 187 -13.30 4.73 -2.05
N ARG A 188 -12.05 5.21 -1.88
CA ARG A 188 -11.20 5.63 -2.98
C ARG A 188 -10.87 4.45 -3.89
N MET A 189 -10.38 3.34 -3.34
CA MET A 189 -10.05 2.13 -4.11
C MET A 189 -11.26 1.55 -4.85
N LEU A 190 -12.45 1.57 -4.22
CA LEU A 190 -13.69 1.12 -4.88
C LEU A 190 -14.06 1.99 -6.08
N ARG A 191 -13.90 3.32 -5.97
CA ARG A 191 -14.28 4.27 -7.02
C ARG A 191 -13.25 4.40 -8.14
N GLU A 192 -11.97 4.38 -7.79
CA GLU A 192 -10.88 4.69 -8.71
C GLU A 192 -10.30 3.42 -9.36
N ASP A 193 -10.32 2.28 -8.66
CA ASP A 193 -9.71 1.04 -9.15
C ASP A 193 -10.75 -0.04 -9.47
N LEU A 194 -11.45 -0.54 -8.43
CA LEU A 194 -12.27 -1.75 -8.56
C LEU A 194 -13.49 -1.54 -9.44
N GLY A 195 -14.24 -0.45 -9.23
CA GLY A 195 -15.43 -0.12 -10.01
C GLY A 195 -15.14 -0.05 -11.52
N PRO A 196 -14.18 0.77 -11.95
CA PRO A 196 -13.76 0.83 -13.36
C PRO A 196 -13.28 -0.52 -13.91
N ALA A 197 -12.52 -1.30 -13.13
CA ALA A 197 -12.06 -2.62 -13.54
C ALA A 197 -13.22 -3.60 -13.76
N LEU A 198 -14.22 -3.60 -12.88
CA LEU A 198 -15.43 -4.43 -13.02
C LEU A 198 -16.26 -4.01 -14.24
N VAL A 199 -16.40 -2.70 -14.49
CA VAL A 199 -17.06 -2.19 -15.71
C VAL A 199 -16.33 -2.68 -16.96
N GLY A 200 -14.99 -2.56 -16.99
CA GLY A 200 -14.19 -3.05 -18.12
C GLY A 200 -14.32 -4.56 -18.33
N LEU A 201 -14.31 -5.36 -17.25
CA LEU A 201 -14.52 -6.80 -17.32
C LEU A 201 -15.92 -7.16 -17.84
N ARG A 202 -16.97 -6.51 -17.31
CA ARG A 202 -18.36 -6.69 -17.76
C ARG A 202 -18.47 -6.42 -19.27
N ASP A 203 -17.93 -5.30 -19.74
CA ASP A 203 -18.05 -4.89 -21.13
C ASP A 203 -17.30 -5.84 -22.07
N ALA A 204 -16.11 -6.30 -21.67
CA ALA A 204 -15.34 -7.30 -22.41
C ALA A 204 -16.09 -8.65 -22.50
N LEU A 205 -16.68 -9.12 -21.40
CA LEU A 205 -17.48 -10.34 -21.37
C LEU A 205 -18.75 -10.21 -22.22
N ALA A 206 -19.44 -9.07 -22.14
CA ALA A 206 -20.63 -8.79 -22.94
C ALA A 206 -20.31 -8.71 -24.44
N HIS A 207 -19.18 -8.11 -24.80
CA HIS A 207 -18.69 -8.08 -26.18
C HIS A 207 -18.41 -9.49 -26.70
N LYS A 208 -17.69 -10.32 -25.93
CA LYS A 208 -17.46 -11.73 -26.29
C LYS A 208 -18.75 -12.55 -26.33
N GLY A 209 -19.74 -12.22 -25.51
CA GLY A 209 -21.10 -12.76 -25.60
C GLY A 209 -21.73 -12.55 -26.98
N LYS A 210 -21.57 -11.36 -27.56
CA LYS A 210 -22.05 -11.04 -28.92
C LYS A 210 -21.22 -11.73 -30.01
N GLU A 211 -19.90 -11.72 -29.88
CA GLU A 211 -18.99 -12.38 -30.84
C GLU A 211 -19.26 -13.90 -30.93
N PHE A 212 -19.63 -14.53 -29.82
CA PHE A 212 -19.90 -15.97 -29.76
C PHE A 212 -21.39 -16.33 -29.83
N ALA A 213 -22.25 -15.41 -30.29
CA ALA A 213 -23.70 -15.59 -30.33
C ALA A 213 -24.13 -16.88 -31.03
N ASP A 214 -23.46 -17.23 -32.14
CA ASP A 214 -23.80 -18.37 -32.99
C ASP A 214 -22.91 -19.59 -32.79
N VAL A 215 -21.97 -19.56 -31.83
CA VAL A 215 -21.05 -20.67 -31.56
C VAL A 215 -21.73 -21.71 -30.67
N LEU A 216 -22.21 -22.80 -31.27
CA LEU A 216 -22.84 -23.92 -30.53
C LEU A 216 -21.83 -24.70 -29.68
N THR A 217 -22.26 -25.10 -28.48
CA THR A 217 -21.50 -25.95 -27.55
C THR A 217 -22.46 -26.89 -26.81
N VAL A 218 -21.91 -28.00 -26.30
CA VAL A 218 -22.63 -28.86 -25.35
C VAL A 218 -22.75 -28.15 -24.01
N GLY A 219 -23.95 -28.14 -23.43
CA GLY A 219 -24.15 -27.68 -22.05
C GLY A 219 -23.57 -28.69 -21.06
N ARG A 220 -23.24 -28.24 -19.84
CA ARG A 220 -22.86 -29.17 -18.75
C ARG A 220 -23.62 -28.86 -17.47
N THR A 221 -24.24 -29.88 -16.89
CA THR A 221 -24.85 -29.85 -15.55
C THR A 221 -24.31 -31.02 -14.75
N HIS A 222 -23.95 -30.81 -13.47
CA HIS A 222 -23.18 -31.80 -12.68
C HIS A 222 -21.90 -32.30 -13.38
N CYS A 223 -21.27 -31.44 -14.19
CA CYS A 223 -20.14 -31.79 -15.06
C CYS A 223 -20.43 -32.87 -16.12
N MET A 224 -21.70 -33.23 -16.34
CA MET A 224 -22.15 -34.18 -17.36
C MET A 224 -22.77 -33.44 -18.55
N ASP A 225 -22.73 -34.06 -19.73
CA ASP A 225 -23.29 -33.50 -20.96
C ASP A 225 -24.80 -33.25 -20.83
N ALA A 226 -25.23 -32.08 -21.32
CA ALA A 226 -26.60 -31.62 -21.28
C ALA A 226 -27.06 -31.10 -22.65
N THR A 227 -28.25 -30.51 -22.71
CA THR A 227 -28.78 -29.92 -23.93
C THR A 227 -27.87 -28.82 -24.49
N PRO A 228 -27.75 -28.68 -25.83
CA PRO A 228 -26.88 -27.66 -26.42
C PRO A 228 -27.28 -26.23 -26.05
N SER A 229 -26.27 -25.35 -26.03
CA SER A 229 -26.43 -23.89 -25.89
C SER A 229 -25.38 -23.19 -26.76
N THR A 230 -25.43 -21.86 -26.83
CA THR A 230 -24.36 -21.09 -27.49
C THR A 230 -23.36 -20.60 -26.47
N ARG A 231 -22.09 -20.50 -26.86
CA ARG A 231 -21.03 -19.95 -26.00
C ARG A 231 -21.32 -18.48 -25.66
N GLY A 232 -21.97 -17.75 -26.56
CA GLY A 232 -22.46 -16.40 -26.30
C GLY A 232 -23.39 -16.31 -25.09
N LYS A 233 -24.32 -17.27 -24.91
CA LYS A 233 -25.19 -17.32 -23.73
C LYS A 233 -24.42 -17.53 -22.42
N ALA A 234 -23.36 -18.34 -22.43
CA ALA A 234 -22.50 -18.52 -21.26
C ALA A 234 -21.78 -17.22 -20.88
N PHE A 235 -21.21 -16.53 -21.87
CA PHE A 235 -20.53 -15.25 -21.65
C PHE A 235 -21.46 -14.12 -21.22
N ALA A 236 -22.69 -14.10 -21.75
CA ALA A 236 -23.73 -13.19 -21.26
C ALA A 236 -24.07 -13.46 -19.78
N GLY A 237 -24.10 -14.73 -19.37
CA GLY A 237 -24.21 -15.12 -17.96
C GLY A 237 -23.08 -14.56 -17.10
N TYR A 238 -21.82 -14.72 -17.54
CA TYR A 238 -20.66 -14.17 -16.82
C TYR A 238 -20.71 -12.65 -16.71
N ALA A 239 -21.08 -11.94 -17.79
CA ALA A 239 -21.24 -10.49 -17.76
C ALA A 239 -22.33 -10.07 -16.74
N SER A 240 -23.45 -10.78 -16.70
CA SER A 240 -24.55 -10.51 -15.76
C SER A 240 -24.14 -10.72 -14.29
N GLN A 241 -23.24 -11.68 -13.99
CA GLN A 241 -22.70 -11.88 -12.64
C GLN A 241 -21.86 -10.69 -12.15
N ILE A 242 -21.31 -9.88 -13.07
CA ILE A 242 -20.56 -8.67 -12.71
C ILE A 242 -21.49 -7.46 -12.59
N GLU A 243 -22.62 -7.46 -13.29
CA GLU A 243 -23.57 -6.35 -13.34
C GLU A 243 -24.54 -6.30 -12.14
N HIS A 244 -24.92 -7.44 -11.59
CA HIS A 244 -25.93 -7.58 -10.51
C HIS A 244 -25.28 -7.92 -9.17
#